data_AF-A0A941J3N6-F1
#
_entry.id   AF-A0A941J3N6-F1
#
_cell.length_a   1.000
_cell.length_b   1.000
_cell.length_c   1.000
_cell.angle_alpha   90.00
_cell.angle_beta   90.00
_cell.angle_gamma   90.00
#
_symmetry.space_group_name_H-M   'P 1'
#
loop_
_entity.id
_entity.type
_entity.pdbx_description
1 polymer ?
#
loop_
_entity_poly.entity_id
_entity_poly.type
_entity_poly.pdbx_seq_one_letter_code
_entity_poly.pdbx_strand_id
1 'polypeptide(L)'
;MEFFCYHRDRAGSLPLREELGEAHWAYMDQYEAELIARGPTFAEDGETPSGSVHVVDLPDPAAARAFAFDEPNYQAGVYRDVLLRRWRNLLGRTMWDFPGGRTSGYLVLGLGAGPATDLEPPAARDELIAYGPLLSDDGEAWLGTAALVRSPDAEAARGF
;
A
#
# COMPACT_ATOMS: atom_id res chain seq x y z
N MET A 1 -10.80 7.87 8.12
CA MET A 1 -10.63 8.10 6.66
C MET A 1 -9.52 7.19 6.19
N GLU A 2 -9.68 6.54 5.05
CA GLU A 2 -8.70 5.55 4.61
C GLU A 2 -7.65 6.19 3.68
N PHE A 3 -6.40 5.78 3.84
CA PHE A 3 -5.27 6.30 3.09
C PHE A 3 -4.41 5.17 2.54
N PHE A 4 -3.94 5.36 1.30
CA PHE A 4 -2.95 4.50 0.67
C PHE A 4 -1.58 5.19 0.73
N CYS A 5 -0.60 4.48 1.30
CA CYS A 5 0.79 4.90 1.40
C CYS A 5 1.67 3.88 0.67
N TYR A 6 2.45 4.33 -0.30
CA TYR A 6 3.48 3.52 -0.94
C TYR A 6 4.82 4.24 -0.91
N HIS A 7 5.75 3.68 -0.14
CA HIS A 7 7.12 4.13 0.01
C HIS A 7 8.02 3.30 -0.90
N ARG A 8 8.88 3.96 -1.68
CA ARG A 8 9.88 3.28 -2.53
C ARG A 8 11.27 3.49 -1.96
N ASP A 9 12.03 2.41 -1.85
CA ASP A 9 13.38 2.44 -1.30
C ASP A 9 14.35 3.16 -2.24
N ARG A 10 15.38 3.76 -1.65
CA ARG A 10 16.51 4.35 -2.36
C ARG A 10 17.46 3.24 -2.79
N ALA A 11 18.07 3.39 -3.96
CA ALA A 11 19.14 2.49 -4.38
C ALA A 11 20.26 2.48 -3.32
N GLY A 12 20.62 1.29 -2.83
CA GLY A 12 21.66 1.10 -1.81
C GLY A 12 21.24 1.32 -0.36
N SER A 13 19.95 1.55 -0.06
CA SER A 13 19.48 1.74 1.32
C SER A 13 19.19 0.44 2.10
N LEU A 14 19.33 -0.73 1.47
CA LEU A 14 18.99 -2.02 2.11
C LEU A 14 19.69 -2.23 3.47
N PRO A 15 21.02 -2.00 3.64
CA PRO A 15 21.66 -2.19 4.93
C PRO A 15 21.05 -1.32 6.04
N LEU A 16 20.67 -0.07 5.70
CA LEU A 16 20.03 0.85 6.64
C LEU A 16 18.60 0.40 6.98
N ARG A 17 17.85 -0.11 6.00
CA ARG A 17 16.53 -0.70 6.22
C ARG A 17 16.59 -1.89 7.17
N GLU A 18 17.59 -2.75 7.00
CA GLU A 18 17.80 -3.92 7.87
C GLU A 18 18.16 -3.51 9.30
N GLU A 19 19.04 -2.51 9.46
CA GLU A 19 19.39 -1.93 10.77
C GLU A 19 18.16 -1.37 11.50
N LEU A 20 17.26 -0.70 10.78
CA LEU A 20 16.08 -0.05 11.33
C LEU A 20 14.85 -0.96 11.46
N GLY A 21 14.97 -2.25 11.12
CA GLY A 21 13.85 -3.18 11.04
C GLY A 21 12.99 -3.21 12.30
N GLU A 22 13.60 -3.35 13.47
CA GLU A 22 12.88 -3.37 14.76
C GLU A 22 12.16 -2.04 15.04
N ALA A 23 12.82 -0.91 14.80
CA ALA A 23 12.23 0.41 15.00
C ALA A 23 11.03 0.63 14.06
N HIS A 24 11.15 0.21 12.80
CA HIS A 24 10.05 0.25 11.83
C HIS A 24 8.86 -0.60 12.30
N TRP A 25 9.09 -1.83 12.75
CA TRP A 25 8.00 -2.69 13.25
C TRP A 25 7.35 -2.12 14.51
N ALA A 26 8.13 -1.65 15.48
CA ALA A 26 7.61 -1.04 16.69
C ALA A 26 6.82 0.26 16.41
N TYR A 27 7.16 0.99 15.35
CA TYR A 27 6.35 2.11 14.87
C TYR A 27 5.02 1.63 14.29
N MET A 28 5.04 0.62 13.41
CA MET A 28 3.84 0.10 12.75
C MET A 28 2.86 -0.56 13.73
N ASP A 29 3.34 -1.16 14.82
CA ASP A 29 2.51 -1.75 15.86
C ASP A 29 1.64 -0.72 16.61
N GLN A 30 2.03 0.56 16.60
CA GLN A 30 1.21 1.65 17.16
C GLN A 30 -0.06 1.92 16.35
N TYR A 31 -0.12 1.43 15.10
CA TYR A 31 -1.24 1.59 14.18
C TYR A 31 -1.95 0.26 13.87
N GLU A 32 -1.74 -0.79 14.69
CA GLU A 32 -2.27 -2.12 14.42
C GLU A 32 -3.79 -2.12 14.22
N ALA A 33 -4.52 -1.34 15.00
CA ALA A 33 -5.98 -1.25 14.92
C ALA A 33 -6.48 -0.51 13.68
N GLU A 34 -5.68 0.42 13.16
CA GLU A 34 -5.99 1.27 12.02
C GLU A 34 -5.56 0.65 10.67
N LEU A 35 -4.63 -0.30 10.69
CA LEU A 35 -4.11 -0.92 9.47
C LEU A 35 -5.18 -1.80 8.78
N ILE A 36 -5.38 -1.55 7.49
CA ILE A 36 -6.27 -2.32 6.59
C ILE A 36 -5.46 -3.31 5.74
N ALA A 37 -4.26 -2.92 5.31
CA ALA A 37 -3.30 -3.80 4.66
C ALA A 37 -1.88 -3.27 4.85
N ARG A 38 -0.89 -4.16 4.93
CA ARG A 38 0.53 -3.80 4.96
C ARG A 38 1.42 -4.87 4.34
N GLY A 39 2.55 -4.45 3.79
CA GLY A 39 3.60 -5.37 3.38
C GLY A 39 4.75 -4.71 2.64
N PRO A 40 5.92 -5.37 2.60
CA PRO A 40 7.01 -4.95 1.73
C PRO A 40 6.64 -5.16 0.26
N THR A 41 7.15 -4.30 -0.61
CA THR A 41 7.31 -4.64 -2.04
C THR A 41 8.70 -5.22 -2.25
N PHE A 42 8.88 -6.00 -3.30
CA PHE A 42 10.15 -6.65 -3.62
C PHE A 42 10.70 -6.18 -4.97
N ALA A 43 11.99 -6.36 -5.18
CA ALA A 43 12.63 -6.23 -6.49
C ALA A 43 12.25 -7.43 -7.38
N GLU A 44 12.75 -7.44 -8.62
CA GLU A 44 12.47 -8.52 -9.58
C GLU A 44 12.96 -9.90 -9.11
N ASP A 45 13.92 -9.96 -8.19
CA ASP A 45 14.39 -11.20 -7.57
C ASP A 45 13.37 -11.83 -6.62
N GLY A 46 12.31 -11.10 -6.25
CA GLY A 46 11.27 -11.57 -5.32
C GLY A 46 11.72 -11.68 -3.86
N GLU A 47 12.95 -11.28 -3.54
CA GLU A 47 13.57 -11.46 -2.22
C GLU A 47 14.01 -10.13 -1.62
N THR A 48 14.58 -9.23 -2.43
CA THR A 48 15.11 -7.95 -1.97
C THR A 48 13.97 -6.95 -1.75
N PRO A 49 13.76 -6.44 -0.53
CA PRO A 49 12.78 -5.38 -0.30
C PRO A 49 13.08 -4.14 -1.15
N SER A 50 12.05 -3.59 -1.79
CA SER A 50 12.13 -2.42 -2.68
C SER A 50 11.25 -1.26 -2.21
N GLY A 51 10.50 -1.44 -1.13
CA GLY A 51 9.52 -0.48 -0.65
C GLY A 51 8.60 -1.05 0.42
N SER A 52 7.59 -0.28 0.79
CA SER A 52 6.54 -0.66 1.73
C SER A 52 5.21 -0.10 1.27
N VAL A 53 4.16 -0.92 1.34
CA VAL A 53 2.78 -0.49 1.12
C VAL A 53 2.03 -0.59 2.42
N HIS A 54 1.24 0.43 2.70
CA HIS A 54 0.31 0.48 3.81
C HIS A 54 -1.02 1.06 3.35
N VAL A 55 -2.10 0.46 3.82
CA VAL A 55 -3.46 0.99 3.74
C VAL A 55 -3.95 1.13 5.17
N VAL A 56 -4.38 2.32 5.56
CA VAL A 56 -4.62 2.66 6.97
C VAL A 56 -5.83 3.57 7.13
N ASP A 57 -6.65 3.35 8.16
CA ASP A 57 -7.78 4.20 8.53
C ASP A 57 -7.39 5.20 9.63
N LEU A 58 -7.23 6.46 9.27
CA LEU A 58 -6.74 7.53 10.14
C LEU A 58 -7.76 8.68 10.24
N PRO A 59 -7.76 9.47 11.32
CA PRO A 59 -8.79 10.49 11.53
C PRO A 59 -8.80 11.58 10.45
N ASP A 60 -7.64 11.97 9.93
CA ASP A 60 -7.51 13.08 8.99
C ASP A 60 -6.21 13.02 8.14
N PRO A 61 -6.06 13.90 7.13
CA PRO A 61 -4.86 13.95 6.31
C PRO A 61 -3.57 14.34 7.04
N ALA A 62 -3.65 15.02 8.20
CA ALA A 62 -2.46 15.37 8.97
C ALA A 62 -1.91 14.12 9.66
N ALA A 63 -2.77 13.29 10.25
CA ALA A 63 -2.42 11.98 10.79
C ALA A 63 -1.83 11.06 9.70
N ALA A 64 -2.38 11.07 8.47
CA ALA A 64 -1.83 10.30 7.36
C ALA A 64 -0.43 10.75 6.93
N ARG A 65 -0.16 12.07 6.96
CA ARG A 65 1.19 12.60 6.72
C ARG A 65 2.15 12.20 7.84
N ALA A 66 1.72 12.27 9.10
CA ALA A 66 2.52 11.81 10.23
C ALA A 66 2.86 10.31 10.11
N PHE A 67 1.87 9.46 9.82
CA PHE A 67 2.08 8.04 9.57
C PHE A 67 3.12 7.78 8.47
N ALA A 68 3.01 8.49 7.34
CA ALA A 68 3.89 8.27 6.20
C ALA A 68 5.30 8.85 6.37
N PHE A 69 5.47 9.92 7.15
CA PHE A 69 6.72 10.67 7.22
C PHE A 69 7.44 10.56 8.57
N ASP A 70 6.76 10.32 9.68
CA ASP A 70 7.42 10.22 11.00
C ASP A 70 7.99 8.81 11.25
N GLU A 71 7.75 7.86 10.34
CA GLU A 71 8.26 6.50 10.48
C GLU A 71 9.80 6.42 10.33
N PRO A 72 10.48 5.49 11.05
CA PRO A 72 11.95 5.48 11.12
C PRO A 72 12.65 5.36 9.77
N ASN A 73 12.15 4.55 8.84
CA ASN A 73 12.78 4.40 7.53
C ASN A 73 12.71 5.69 6.71
N TYR A 74 11.60 6.43 6.79
CA TYR A 74 11.50 7.74 6.12
C TYR A 74 12.47 8.74 6.73
N GLN A 75 12.48 8.86 8.05
CA GLN A 75 13.32 9.80 8.78
C GLN A 75 14.82 9.55 8.55
N ALA A 76 15.22 8.30 8.41
CA ALA A 76 16.61 7.91 8.14
C ALA A 76 17.01 8.00 6.64
N GLY A 77 16.06 8.27 5.73
CA GLY A 77 16.33 8.41 4.30
C GLY A 77 16.42 7.10 3.52
N VAL A 78 15.87 6.01 4.07
CA VAL A 78 15.71 4.72 3.37
C VAL A 78 14.86 4.89 2.12
N TYR A 79 13.79 5.69 2.20
CA TYR A 79 12.90 5.93 1.08
C TYR A 79 13.38 7.06 0.17
N ARG A 80 13.19 6.87 -1.14
CA ARG A 80 13.45 7.89 -2.16
C ARG A 80 12.22 8.77 -2.41
N ASP A 81 11.02 8.18 -2.35
CA ASP A 81 9.76 8.86 -2.63
C ASP A 81 8.57 8.14 -1.96
N VAL A 82 7.48 8.87 -1.81
CA VAL A 82 6.23 8.40 -1.15
C VAL A 82 5.03 8.83 -1.99
N LEU A 83 4.16 7.87 -2.29
CA LEU A 83 2.81 8.12 -2.80
C LEU A 83 1.82 8.01 -1.64
N LEU A 84 1.30 9.16 -1.20
CA LEU A 84 0.24 9.25 -0.20
C LEU A 84 -1.03 9.78 -0.86
N ARG A 85 -2.13 9.04 -0.77
CA ARG A 85 -3.44 9.44 -1.30
C ARG A 85 -4.56 9.03 -0.37
N ARG A 86 -5.66 9.79 -0.40
CA ARG A 86 -6.93 9.27 0.11
C ARG A 86 -7.29 8.02 -0.67
N TRP A 87 -7.90 7.08 0.03
CA TRP A 87 -8.31 5.80 -0.53
C TRP A 87 -9.68 5.40 -0.01
N ARG A 88 -10.33 4.44 -0.66
CA ARG A 88 -11.60 3.89 -0.20
C ARG A 88 -11.62 2.37 -0.36
N ASN A 89 -11.89 1.65 0.73
CA ASN A 89 -11.97 0.20 0.74
C ASN A 89 -13.25 -0.30 0.07
N LEU A 90 -13.14 -0.77 -1.17
CA LEU A 90 -14.28 -1.33 -1.88
C LEU A 90 -14.54 -2.81 -1.52
N LEU A 91 -13.61 -3.45 -0.79
CA LEU A 91 -13.78 -4.83 -0.36
C LEU A 91 -14.49 -4.95 0.99
N GLY A 92 -14.55 -3.86 1.78
CA GLY A 92 -15.18 -3.85 3.11
C GLY A 92 -14.58 -4.87 4.09
N ARG A 93 -13.32 -5.26 3.86
CA ARG A 93 -12.56 -6.22 4.66
C ARG A 93 -11.11 -5.79 4.74
N THR A 94 -10.38 -6.38 5.67
CA THR A 94 -8.95 -6.12 5.85
C THR A 94 -8.11 -7.25 5.25
N MET A 95 -6.78 -7.09 5.12
CA MET A 95 -5.92 -8.15 4.59
C MET A 95 -5.93 -9.44 5.44
N TRP A 96 -6.28 -9.32 6.72
CA TRP A 96 -6.38 -10.45 7.66
C TRP A 96 -7.63 -11.29 7.40
N ASP A 97 -8.65 -10.72 6.76
CA ASP A 97 -9.88 -11.40 6.34
C ASP A 97 -9.76 -12.01 4.92
N PHE A 98 -8.57 -11.92 4.30
CA PHE A 98 -8.35 -12.42 2.95
C PHE A 98 -8.49 -13.96 2.89
N PRO A 99 -9.39 -14.52 2.06
CA PRO A 99 -9.67 -15.95 2.05
C PRO A 99 -8.52 -16.81 1.49
N GLY A 100 -7.59 -16.20 0.75
CA GLY A 100 -6.50 -16.90 0.08
C GLY A 100 -5.29 -17.25 0.95
N GLY A 101 -5.31 -16.94 2.25
CA GLY A 101 -4.21 -17.20 3.19
C GLY A 101 -3.00 -16.28 3.03
N ARG A 102 -1.93 -16.53 3.81
CA ARG A 102 -0.67 -15.77 3.72
C ARG A 102 0.10 -16.19 2.47
N THR A 103 0.05 -15.36 1.44
CA THR A 103 0.73 -15.58 0.15
C THR A 103 1.38 -14.28 -0.31
N SER A 104 2.42 -14.39 -1.14
CA SER A 104 2.93 -13.26 -1.90
C SER A 104 1.87 -12.78 -2.89
N GLY A 105 1.94 -11.49 -3.21
CA GLY A 105 1.03 -10.81 -4.12
C GLY A 105 1.71 -9.63 -4.78
N TYR A 106 0.97 -8.95 -5.65
CA TYR A 106 1.43 -7.83 -6.43
C TYR A 106 0.69 -6.56 -6.00
N LEU A 107 1.44 -5.47 -5.90
CA LEU A 107 0.86 -4.13 -5.93
C LEU A 107 0.62 -3.75 -7.39
N VAL A 108 -0.63 -3.44 -7.72
CA VAL A 108 -1.04 -2.91 -9.02
C VAL A 108 -1.51 -1.48 -8.83
N LEU A 109 -0.96 -0.56 -9.62
CA LEU A 109 -1.32 0.86 -9.63
C LEU A 109 -1.83 1.23 -11.03
N GLY A 110 -3.13 1.43 -11.18
CA GLY A 110 -3.76 1.95 -12.39
C GLY A 110 -3.97 3.45 -12.25
N LEU A 111 -3.01 4.28 -12.69
CA LEU A 111 -3.13 5.73 -12.60
C LEU A 111 -3.86 6.30 -13.83
N GLY A 112 -4.75 7.26 -13.61
CA GLY A 112 -5.54 7.86 -14.68
C GLY A 112 -5.89 9.32 -14.43
N ALA A 113 -6.27 10.02 -15.50
CA ALA A 113 -6.64 11.44 -15.49
C ALA A 113 -8.03 11.72 -16.10
N GLY A 114 -8.84 10.67 -16.27
CA GLY A 114 -10.16 10.71 -16.91
C GLY A 114 -11.31 10.50 -15.93
N PRO A 115 -12.51 10.19 -16.44
CA PRO A 115 -13.63 9.77 -15.60
C PRO A 115 -13.23 8.60 -14.70
N ALA A 116 -13.78 8.58 -13.49
CA ALA A 116 -13.49 7.52 -12.53
C ALA A 116 -13.88 6.14 -13.11
N THR A 117 -12.91 5.25 -13.19
CA THR A 117 -13.10 3.83 -13.51
C THR A 117 -12.93 2.99 -12.24
N ASP A 118 -13.21 1.68 -12.31
CA ASP A 118 -12.79 0.74 -11.27
C ASP A 118 -13.42 1.03 -9.88
N LEU A 119 -14.64 1.57 -9.91
CA LEU A 119 -15.39 1.94 -8.69
C LEU A 119 -16.12 0.76 -8.04
N GLU A 120 -16.11 -0.39 -8.70
CA GLU A 120 -16.64 -1.66 -8.21
C GLU A 120 -15.53 -2.73 -8.29
N PRO A 121 -15.41 -3.63 -7.29
CA PRO A 121 -14.45 -4.71 -7.38
C PRO A 121 -14.71 -5.62 -8.60
N PRO A 122 -13.67 -6.09 -9.31
CA PRO A 122 -13.83 -7.04 -10.41
C PRO A 122 -14.38 -8.39 -9.91
N ALA A 123 -14.86 -9.21 -10.86
CA ALA A 123 -15.45 -10.52 -10.57
C ALA A 123 -14.51 -11.45 -9.79
N ALA A 124 -13.20 -11.36 -10.02
CA ALA A 124 -12.17 -12.10 -9.29
C ALA A 124 -11.85 -11.50 -7.91
N ARG A 125 -12.88 -11.07 -7.16
CA ARG A 125 -12.75 -10.41 -5.85
C ARG A 125 -12.00 -11.25 -4.80
N ASP A 126 -12.04 -12.57 -4.93
CA ASP A 126 -11.38 -13.49 -4.01
C ASP A 126 -9.85 -13.54 -4.18
N GLU A 127 -9.32 -12.97 -5.26
CA GLU A 127 -7.89 -12.76 -5.47
C GLU A 127 -7.40 -11.41 -4.90
N LEU A 128 -8.32 -10.52 -4.52
CA LEU A 128 -7.99 -9.19 -4.03
C LEU A 128 -7.81 -9.18 -2.51
N ILE A 129 -6.61 -8.82 -2.08
CA ILE A 129 -6.25 -8.58 -0.68
C ILE A 129 -6.78 -7.20 -0.25
N ALA A 130 -6.58 -6.18 -1.08
CA ALA A 130 -7.11 -4.83 -0.91
C ALA A 130 -7.40 -4.23 -2.29
N TYR A 131 -8.47 -3.45 -2.44
CA TYR A 131 -8.83 -2.83 -3.70
C TYR A 131 -9.64 -1.55 -3.49
N GLY A 132 -9.27 -0.49 -4.18
CA GLY A 132 -10.00 0.77 -4.09
C GLY A 132 -9.40 1.92 -4.87
N PRO A 133 -10.19 2.98 -5.11
CA PRO A 133 -9.75 4.17 -5.83
C PRO A 133 -8.74 4.97 -4.99
N LEU A 134 -7.74 5.52 -5.67
CA LEU A 134 -6.90 6.60 -5.20
C LEU A 134 -7.61 7.92 -5.50
N LEU A 135 -7.77 8.76 -4.48
CA LEU A 135 -8.52 10.00 -4.55
C LEU A 135 -7.60 11.20 -4.25
N SER A 136 -8.02 12.38 -4.71
CA SER A 136 -7.42 13.67 -4.33
C SER A 136 -7.55 13.96 -2.83
N ASP A 137 -6.80 14.94 -2.33
CA ASP A 137 -6.77 15.31 -0.92
C ASP A 137 -8.14 15.80 -0.39
N ASP A 138 -9.00 16.34 -1.25
CA ASP A 138 -10.40 16.69 -0.95
C ASP A 138 -11.37 15.50 -1.09
N GLY A 139 -10.93 14.42 -1.75
CA GLY A 139 -11.72 13.22 -2.03
C GLY A 139 -12.65 13.33 -3.24
N GLU A 140 -12.60 14.43 -4.01
CA GLU A 140 -13.53 14.68 -5.10
C GLU A 140 -13.09 14.07 -6.43
N ALA A 141 -11.78 14.09 -6.71
CA ALA A 141 -11.22 13.57 -7.96
C ALA A 141 -10.68 12.14 -7.79
N TRP A 142 -11.05 11.27 -8.71
CA TRP A 142 -10.39 9.98 -8.91
C TRP A 142 -9.06 10.20 -9.62
N LEU A 143 -8.00 9.61 -9.08
CA LEU A 143 -6.62 9.73 -9.58
C LEU A 143 -6.04 8.40 -10.07
N GLY A 144 -6.81 7.32 -9.89
CA GLY A 144 -6.38 5.97 -10.21
C GLY A 144 -6.98 4.95 -9.25
N THR A 145 -6.49 3.73 -9.33
CA THR A 145 -6.89 2.60 -8.48
C THR A 145 -5.64 1.90 -7.98
N ALA A 146 -5.67 1.50 -6.71
CA ALA A 146 -4.64 0.65 -6.12
C ALA A 146 -5.27 -0.69 -5.76
N ALA A 147 -4.58 -1.77 -6.14
CA ALA A 147 -4.95 -3.13 -5.81
C ALA A 147 -3.76 -3.89 -5.24
N LEU A 148 -4.01 -4.68 -4.20
CA LEU A 148 -3.12 -5.73 -3.71
C LEU A 148 -3.74 -7.06 -4.12
N VAL A 149 -3.04 -7.79 -4.99
CA VAL A 149 -3.61 -8.93 -5.71
C VAL A 149 -2.77 -10.18 -5.49
N ARG A 150 -3.40 -11.30 -5.14
CA ARG A 150 -2.77 -12.61 -5.26
C ARG A 150 -2.75 -13.00 -6.75
N SER A 151 -1.56 -13.23 -7.28
CA SER A 151 -1.39 -13.63 -8.68
C SER A 151 -0.19 -14.58 -8.79
N PRO A 152 -0.20 -15.55 -9.71
CA PRO A 152 0.96 -16.42 -9.95
C PRO A 152 2.17 -15.65 -10.48
N ASP A 153 1.95 -14.58 -11.25
CA ASP A 153 2.99 -13.78 -11.88
C ASP A 153 2.55 -12.32 -12.11
N ALA A 154 3.51 -11.48 -12.50
CA ALA A 154 3.29 -10.06 -12.76
C ALA A 154 2.44 -9.79 -14.00
N GLU A 155 2.39 -10.70 -14.97
CA GLU A 155 1.60 -10.52 -16.19
C GLU A 155 0.12 -10.71 -15.89
N ALA A 156 -0.23 -11.79 -15.19
CA ALA A 156 -1.59 -12.04 -14.71
C ALA A 156 -2.06 -10.93 -13.76
N ALA A 157 -1.16 -10.38 -12.92
CA ALA A 157 -1.50 -9.28 -12.02
C ALA A 157 -1.90 -8.00 -12.77
N ARG A 158 -1.32 -7.71 -13.95
CA ARG A 158 -1.66 -6.52 -14.75
C ARG A 158 -3.07 -6.56 -15.34
N GLY A 159 -3.73 -7.72 -15.32
CA GLY A 159 -5.12 -7.86 -15.79
C GLY A 159 -6.18 -7.40 -14.80
N PHE A 160 -5.77 -7.02 -13.58
CA PHE A 160 -6.64 -6.47 -12.52
C PHE A 160 -6.62 -4.93 -12.51
#